data_AF-A0A4V0HUG2-F1
#
_entry.id   AF-A0A4V0HUG2-F1
#
_cell.length_a   1.000
_cell.length_b   1.000
_cell.length_c   1.000
_cell.angle_alpha   90.00
_cell.angle_beta   90.00
_cell.angle_gamma   90.00
#
_symmetry.space_group_name_H-M   'P 1'
#
loop_
_entity.id
_entity.type
_entity.pdbx_description
1 polymer ?
#
loop_
_entity_poly.entity_id
_entity_poly.type
_entity_poly.pdbx_seq_one_letter_code
_entity_poly.pdbx_strand_id
1 'polypeptide(L)'
;MEIAVVIEPHDGGYRARCRHPVAAEASGHSRFDARSALEAVLQAHVAGPFTTLPLEVTPQQPWIASAGSVPDDAITEEWLDAVAEYRRQRDVADQQSLPPAQPVP
;
A
#
# COMPACT_ATOMS: atom_id res chain seq x y z
N MET A 1 6.21 -2.25 25.16
CA MET A 1 6.59 -2.41 23.74
C MET A 1 8.01 -2.94 23.72
N GLU A 2 8.31 -3.88 22.84
CA GLU A 2 9.67 -4.38 22.63
C GLU A 2 10.17 -3.83 21.30
N ILE A 3 11.29 -3.10 21.32
CA ILE A 3 11.95 -2.58 20.12
C ILE A 3 13.26 -3.35 19.97
N ALA A 4 13.47 -3.94 18.80
CA ALA A 4 14.76 -4.55 18.48
C ALA A 4 15.83 -3.45 18.36
N VAL A 5 16.88 -3.56 19.17
CA VAL A 5 18.00 -2.61 19.19
C VAL A 5 19.28 -3.31 18.70
N VAL A 6 20.05 -2.60 17.89
CA VAL A 6 21.39 -3.03 17.48
C VAL A 6 22.39 -2.39 18.42
N ILE A 7 23.27 -3.18 19.02
CA ILE A 7 24.38 -2.69 19.85
C ILE A 7 25.70 -3.10 19.19
N GLU A 8 26.53 -2.11 18.84
CA GLU A 8 27.79 -2.30 18.13
C GLU A 8 28.93 -1.54 18.82
N PRO A 9 30.20 -2.02 18.75
CA PRO A 9 31.35 -1.24 19.21
C PRO A 9 31.48 0.08 18.44
N HIS A 10 31.73 1.17 19.15
CA HIS A 10 31.87 2.51 18.55
C HIS A 10 32.73 3.42 19.44
N ASP A 11 33.75 4.04 18.85
CA ASP A 11 34.64 5.04 19.48
C ASP A 11 35.15 4.68 20.88
N GLY A 12 35.62 3.44 21.06
CA GLY A 12 36.15 2.96 22.34
C GLY A 12 35.10 2.56 23.38
N GLY A 13 33.81 2.63 23.03
CA GLY A 13 32.68 2.12 23.80
C GLY A 13 31.69 1.36 22.92
N TYR A 14 30.41 1.58 23.16
CA TYR A 14 29.31 0.94 22.44
C TYR A 14 28.27 1.98 22.00
N ARG A 15 27.66 1.74 20.85
CA ARG A 15 26.50 2.49 20.36
C ARG A 15 25.30 1.55 20.25
N ALA A 16 24.16 1.98 20.77
CA ALA A 16 22.86 1.34 20.62
C ALA A 16 22.00 2.16 19.65
N ARG A 17 21.34 1.51 18.69
CA ARG A 17 20.46 2.18 17.71
C ARG A 17 19.21 1.37 17.37
N CYS A 18 18.13 2.07 17.07
CA CYS A 18 16.90 1.53 16.46
C CYS A 18 16.43 2.42 15.32
N ARG A 19 15.63 1.88 14.40
CA ARG A 19 15.10 2.63 13.24
C ARG A 19 13.58 2.69 13.17
N HIS A 20 12.88 1.64 13.59
CA HIS A 20 11.42 1.54 13.53
C HIS A 20 10.87 1.05 14.88
N PRO A 21 9.76 1.60 15.40
CA PRO A 21 8.94 2.69 14.86
C PRO A 21 9.53 4.10 15.03
N VAL A 22 10.54 4.26 15.89
CA VAL A 22 11.23 5.53 16.14
C VAL A 22 12.72 5.34 15.85
N ALA A 23 13.30 6.23 15.06
CA ALA A 23 14.74 6.27 14.83
C ALA A 23 15.41 6.97 16.01
N ALA A 24 16.30 6.26 16.69
CA ALA A 24 17.06 6.80 17.83
C ALA A 24 18.39 6.08 17.96
N GLU A 25 19.39 6.77 18.51
CA GLU A 25 20.70 6.21 18.82
C GLU A 25 21.28 6.85 20.09
N ALA A 26 22.12 6.09 20.80
CA ALA A 26 22.85 6.56 21.97
C ALA A 26 24.14 5.76 22.16
N SER A 27 25.13 6.36 22.84
CA SER A 27 26.44 5.74 23.10
C SER A 27 26.69 5.59 24.60
N GLY A 28 27.56 4.64 24.97
CA GLY A 28 27.95 4.38 26.35
C GLY A 28 29.25 3.59 26.46
N HIS A 29 29.84 3.55 27.67
CA HIS A 29 31.12 2.86 27.90
C HIS A 29 30.98 1.33 27.94
N SER A 30 29.77 0.84 28.24
CA SER A 30 29.40 -0.58 28.12
C SER A 30 28.15 -0.76 27.25
N ARG A 31 27.87 -2.01 26.84
CA ARG A 31 26.62 -2.36 26.16
C ARG A 31 25.39 -1.98 26.97
N PHE A 32 25.47 -2.11 28.30
CA PHE A 32 24.39 -1.77 29.21
C PHE A 32 24.16 -0.26 29.27
N ASP A 33 25.23 0.54 29.31
CA ASP A 33 25.14 2.00 29.32
C ASP A 33 24.54 2.52 28.02
N ALA A 34 24.99 2.00 26.88
CA ALA A 34 24.46 2.38 25.57
C ALA A 34 22.96 2.04 25.44
N ARG A 35 22.54 0.85 25.92
CA ARG A 35 21.12 0.44 25.95
C ARG A 35 20.30 1.37 26.84
N SER A 36 20.80 1.67 28.04
CA SER A 36 20.08 2.50 29.02
C SER A 36 19.97 3.96 28.55
N ALA A 37 21.01 4.48 27.89
CA ALA A 37 20.96 5.80 27.26
C ALA A 37 19.94 5.84 26.10
N LEU A 38 19.88 4.79 25.28
CA LEU A 38 18.88 4.67 24.20
C LEU A 38 17.46 4.60 24.77
N GLU A 39 17.26 3.87 25.87
CA GLU A 39 15.98 3.80 26.59
C GLU A 39 15.53 5.18 27.07
N ALA A 40 16.45 5.99 27.63
CA ALA A 40 16.14 7.36 28.03
C ALA A 40 15.75 8.26 26.84
N VAL A 41 16.45 8.16 25.70
CA VAL A 41 16.12 8.89 24.47
C VAL A 41 14.72 8.52 23.99
N LEU A 42 14.42 7.22 23.93
CA LEU A 42 13.11 6.73 23.51
C LEU A 42 12.00 7.17 24.47
N GLN A 43 12.23 7.11 25.79
CA GLN A 43 11.24 7.55 26.77
C GLN A 43 10.92 9.05 26.63
N ALA A 44 11.90 9.88 26.29
CA ALA A 44 11.68 11.30 26.00
C ALA A 44 10.87 11.53 24.73
N HIS A 45 11.04 10.67 23.71
CA HIS A 45 10.28 10.74 22.46
C HIS A 45 8.87 10.15 22.62
N VAL A 46 8.69 9.21 23.56
CA VAL A 46 7.49 8.39 23.71
C VAL A 46 6.53 8.94 24.80
N ALA A 47 6.51 10.26 25.01
CA ALA A 47 5.74 10.90 26.09
C ALA A 47 4.19 10.76 26.00
N GLY A 48 3.65 10.04 25.01
CA GLY A 48 2.21 9.80 24.84
C GLY A 48 1.90 8.48 24.11
N PRO A 49 0.62 8.14 23.91
CA PRO A 49 0.26 7.01 23.05
C PRO A 49 0.59 7.33 21.58
N PHE A 50 1.31 6.43 20.90
CA PHE A 50 1.59 6.54 19.46
C PHE A 50 0.70 5.57 18.70
N THR A 51 0.18 6.02 17.56
CA THR A 51 -0.54 5.17 16.63
C THR A 51 0.31 4.98 15.38
N THR A 52 0.76 3.76 15.14
CA THR A 52 1.33 3.36 13.85
C THR A 52 0.19 3.18 12.86
N LEU A 53 0.12 4.06 11.85
CA LEU A 53 -0.78 3.91 10.72
C LEU A 53 0.00 3.38 9.51
N PRO A 54 -0.52 2.39 8.77
CA PRO A 54 0.09 1.99 7.51
C PRO A 54 0.00 3.16 6.53
N LEU A 55 1.13 3.50 5.92
CA LEU A 55 1.20 4.45 4.81
C LEU A 55 1.60 3.67 3.56
N GLU A 56 0.66 3.50 2.63
CA GLU A 56 0.97 2.93 1.33
C GLU A 56 1.70 3.98 0.48
N VAL A 57 2.97 3.71 0.19
CA VAL A 57 3.73 4.49 -0.78
C VAL A 57 3.59 3.80 -2.13
N THR A 58 2.52 4.14 -2.86
CA THR A 58 2.37 3.68 -4.24
C THR A 58 3.35 4.46 -5.11
N PRO A 59 4.21 3.81 -5.91
CA PRO A 59 5.04 4.51 -6.90
C PRO A 59 4.14 5.39 -7.80
N GLN A 60 4.64 6.51 -8.32
CA GLN A 60 3.93 7.19 -9.40
C GLN A 60 3.57 6.16 -10.48
N GLN A 61 2.30 6.03 -10.80
CA GLN A 61 1.79 5.13 -11.83
C GLN A 61 1.38 5.99 -13.04
N PRO A 62 2.26 6.21 -14.03
CA PRO A 62 1.98 7.13 -15.14
C PRO A 62 0.74 6.74 -15.94
N TRP A 63 0.40 5.45 -15.94
CA TRP A 63 -0.79 4.90 -16.58
C TRP A 63 -2.11 5.26 -15.88
N ILE A 64 -2.09 5.75 -14.63
CA ILE A 64 -3.30 6.28 -13.98
C ILE A 64 -3.85 7.48 -14.76
N ALA A 65 -2.97 8.29 -15.37
CA ALA A 65 -3.40 9.46 -16.14
C ALA A 65 -4.27 9.10 -17.36
N SER A 66 -4.13 7.87 -17.86
CA SER A 66 -4.91 7.33 -18.99
C SER A 66 -5.92 6.26 -18.56
N ALA A 67 -6.04 5.97 -17.26
CA ALA A 67 -7.01 5.00 -16.77
C ALA A 67 -8.44 5.50 -17.00
N GLY A 68 -9.26 4.68 -17.66
CA GLY A 68 -10.67 5.01 -17.95
C GLY A 68 -10.88 6.01 -19.11
N SER A 69 -9.82 6.46 -19.78
CA SER A 69 -9.93 7.25 -21.00
C SER A 69 -9.83 6.35 -22.21
N VAL A 70 -10.81 6.44 -23.11
CA VAL A 70 -10.72 5.84 -24.45
C VAL A 70 -10.43 6.98 -25.44
N PRO A 71 -9.43 6.87 -26.33
CA PRO A 71 -9.12 7.91 -27.32
C PRO A 71 -10.31 8.22 -28.24
N ASP A 72 -10.47 9.47 -28.65
CA ASP A 72 -11.46 9.86 -29.68
C ASP A 72 -10.79 9.79 -31.06
N ASP A 73 -10.64 8.57 -31.57
CA ASP A 73 -10.02 8.30 -32.87
C ASP A 73 -10.80 7.26 -33.69
N ALA A 74 -10.51 7.21 -34.99
CA ALA A 74 -11.22 6.33 -35.93
C ALA A 74 -11.10 4.83 -35.57
N ILE A 75 -10.00 4.43 -34.93
CA ILE A 75 -9.78 3.05 -34.49
C ILE A 75 -10.71 2.72 -33.32
N THR A 76 -10.87 3.65 -32.39
CA THR A 76 -11.78 3.53 -31.27
C THR A 76 -13.23 3.47 -31.74
N GLU A 77 -13.60 4.31 -32.70
CA GLU A 77 -14.95 4.32 -33.29
C GLU A 77 -15.28 2.96 -33.93
N GLU A 78 -14.38 2.44 -34.79
CA GLU A 78 -14.54 1.13 -35.41
C GLU A 78 -14.64 0.00 -34.37
N TRP A 79 -13.81 0.04 -33.34
CA TRP A 79 -13.85 -0.93 -32.26
C TRP A 79 -15.16 -0.88 -31.46
N LEU A 80 -15.67 0.32 -31.13
CA LEU A 80 -16.94 0.50 -30.43
C LEU A 80 -18.12 0.01 -31.25
N ASP A 81 -18.12 0.26 -32.56
CA ASP A 81 -19.14 -0.24 -33.49
C ASP A 81 -19.16 -1.77 -33.53
N ALA A 82 -17.98 -2.40 -33.61
CA ALA A 82 -17.84 -3.85 -33.57
C ALA A 82 -18.35 -4.43 -32.23
N VAL A 83 -18.02 -3.80 -31.11
CA VAL A 83 -18.52 -4.19 -29.78
C VAL A 83 -20.04 -4.05 -29.70
N ALA A 84 -20.61 -2.97 -30.22
CA ALA A 84 -22.04 -2.72 -30.21
C ALA A 84 -22.79 -3.75 -31.07
N GLU A 85 -22.27 -4.09 -32.24
CA GLU A 85 -22.83 -5.13 -33.10
C GLU A 85 -22.79 -6.50 -32.43
N TYR A 86 -21.65 -6.86 -31.83
CA TYR A 86 -21.54 -8.12 -31.10
C TYR A 86 -22.54 -8.22 -29.94
N ARG A 87 -22.72 -7.13 -29.16
CA ARG A 87 -23.70 -7.08 -28.06
C ARG A 87 -25.13 -7.31 -28.57
N ARG A 88 -25.55 -6.64 -29.65
CA ARG A 88 -26.88 -6.86 -30.26
C ARG A 88 -27.09 -8.32 -30.64
N GLN A 89 -26.09 -8.96 -31.25
CA GLN A 89 -26.20 -10.37 -31.64
C GLN A 89 -26.32 -11.29 -30.43
N ARG A 90 -25.58 -11.02 -29.36
CA ARG A 90 -25.69 -11.79 -28.10
C ARG A 90 -27.05 -11.59 -27.44
N ASP A 91 -27.54 -10.36 -27.35
CA ASP A 91 -28.84 -10.07 -26.75
C ASP A 91 -29.99 -10.81 -27.47
N VAL A 92 -29.95 -10.87 -28.81
CA VAL A 92 -30.93 -11.62 -29.62
C VAL A 92 -30.82 -13.13 -29.35
N ALA A 93 -29.59 -13.67 -29.34
CA ALA A 93 -29.37 -15.10 -29.09
C ALA A 93 -29.83 -15.50 -27.68
N ASP A 94 -29.54 -14.66 -26.69
CA ASP A 94 -29.94 -14.87 -25.31
C ASP A 94 -31.47 -14.87 -25.18
N GLN A 95 -32.16 -13.90 -25.79
CA GLN A 95 -33.62 -13.85 -25.83
C GLN A 95 -34.25 -15.10 -26.46
N GLN A 96 -33.65 -15.63 -27.53
CA GLN A 96 -34.12 -16.86 -28.18
C GLN A 96 -33.91 -18.12 -27.33
N SER A 97 -32.96 -18.07 -26.38
CA SER A 97 -32.67 -19.16 -25.45
C SER A 97 -33.49 -19.10 -24.16
N LEU A 98 -34.24 -18.02 -23.93
CA LEU A 98 -35.11 -17.90 -22.76
C LEU A 98 -36.28 -18.91 -22.86
N PRO A 99 -36.58 -19.65 -21.79
CA PRO A 99 -37.77 -20.49 -21.75
C PRO A 99 -39.04 -19.61 -21.89
N PRO A 100 -40.13 -20.15 -22.47
CA PRO A 100 -41.38 -19.41 -22.61
C PRO A 100 -41.85 -18.90 -21.25
N ALA A 101 -42.36 -17.66 -21.23
CA ALA A 101 -42.89 -17.06 -20.02
C ALA A 101 -43.96 -17.97 -19.41
N GLN A 102 -43.75 -18.39 -18.16
CA GLN A 102 -44.76 -19.19 -17.47
C GLN A 102 -45.98 -18.31 -17.18
N PRO A 103 -47.20 -18.83 -17.40
CA PRO A 103 -48.40 -18.08 -17.08
C PRO A 103 -48.40 -17.75 -15.58
N VAL A 104 -48.59 -16.47 -15.26
CA VAL A 104 -48.75 -15.98 -13.89
C VAL A 104 -50.10 -16.49 -13.37
N PRO A 105 -50.18 -17.07 -12.15
CA PRO A 105 -51.40 -17.63 -11.59
C PRO A 105 -52.50 -16.60 -11.33
#